data_AF-A0A4R2IXW8-F1
#
_entry.id   AF-A0A4R2IXW8-F1
#
_cell.length_a   1.000
_cell.length_b   1.000
_cell.length_c   1.000
_cell.angle_alpha   90.00
_cell.angle_beta   90.00
_cell.angle_gamma   90.00
#
_symmetry.space_group_name_H-M   'P 1'
#
loop_
_entity.id
_entity.type
_entity.pdbx_description
1 polymer ?
#
loop_
_entity_poly.entity_id
_entity_poly.type
_entity_poly.pdbx_seq_one_letter_code
_entity_poly.pdbx_strand_id
1 'polypeptide(L)'
;MVTSMDYLVIGAGSAGMRLGHFLSQAGHDCLVVDAVAEVRKDKLFRAVDPNGEVIMAPTVIAASPLDIPGLDLATDGRSPARTSERESTNVPGVYFAGTLTQVRALHRILERKYHGVDWPNTCHQADPTVLTEVVLGRGSFLRRQFADVIVPAGRLASYYEEIPVDYLHDHALADDYFTITPNREPASPRTVIRHFFRATLLADHNAVENDLTSDAVRRRRLTEFFAERLLQTILTAATR
;
A
#
# COMPACT_ATOMS: atom_id res chain seq x y z
N MET A 1 22.12 26.54 12.14
CA MET A 1 21.48 25.85 13.28
C MET A 1 21.36 24.37 12.90
N VAL A 2 21.21 23.47 13.86
CA VAL A 2 20.99 22.03 13.59
C VAL A 2 19.58 21.70 14.00
N THR A 3 18.82 21.16 13.06
CA THR A 3 17.41 20.84 13.25
C THR A 3 17.24 19.32 13.20
N SER A 4 16.60 18.73 14.22
CA SER A 4 16.36 17.28 14.31
C SER A 4 14.90 16.99 14.02
N MET A 5 14.63 15.96 13.23
CA MET A 5 13.30 15.54 12.79
C MET A 5 13.19 14.01 12.83
N ASP A 6 11.98 13.46 12.90
CA ASP A 6 11.72 12.03 12.70
C ASP A 6 11.82 11.66 11.22
N TYR A 7 11.32 12.56 10.36
CA TYR A 7 11.29 12.36 8.91
C TYR A 7 11.76 13.62 8.16
N LEU A 8 12.62 13.41 7.17
CA LEU A 8 12.95 14.42 6.15
C LEU A 8 12.38 13.99 4.80
N VAL A 9 11.47 14.79 4.24
CA VAL A 9 10.90 14.58 2.90
C VAL A 9 11.57 15.54 1.92
N ILE A 10 12.19 14.99 0.87
CA ILE A 10 12.89 15.75 -0.17
C ILE A 10 12.05 15.71 -1.45
N GLY A 11 11.67 16.89 -1.93
CA GLY A 11 10.75 17.13 -3.04
C GLY A 11 9.44 17.75 -2.56
N ALA A 12 9.29 19.06 -2.67
CA ALA A 12 8.11 19.82 -2.22
C ALA A 12 6.99 19.86 -3.28
N GLY A 13 6.99 18.91 -4.21
CA GLY A 13 5.89 18.68 -5.12
C GLY A 13 4.65 18.13 -4.42
N SER A 14 3.60 17.82 -5.20
CA SER A 14 2.33 17.34 -4.66
C SER A 14 2.46 16.07 -3.81
N ALA A 15 3.35 15.15 -4.19
CA ALA A 15 3.61 13.93 -3.43
C ALA A 15 4.25 14.22 -2.07
N GLY A 16 5.36 14.96 -2.02
CA GLY A 16 6.06 15.26 -0.78
C GLY A 16 5.23 16.13 0.17
N MET A 17 4.52 17.14 -0.35
CA MET A 17 3.62 17.97 0.46
C MET A 17 2.48 17.16 1.07
N ARG A 18 1.87 16.24 0.30
CA ARG A 18 0.82 15.36 0.84
C ARG A 18 1.37 14.38 1.87
N LEU A 19 2.60 13.90 1.68
CA LEU A 19 3.24 12.98 2.64
C LEU A 19 3.56 13.69 3.95
N GLY A 20 4.18 14.87 3.88
CA GLY A 20 4.45 15.70 5.05
C GLY A 20 3.17 16.05 5.80
N HIS A 21 2.07 16.32 5.09
CA HIS A 21 0.77 16.52 5.71
C HIS A 21 0.29 15.29 6.50
N PHE A 22 0.37 14.08 5.95
CA PHE A 22 -0.03 12.88 6.68
C PHE A 22 0.86 12.61 7.90
N LEU A 23 2.18 12.72 7.76
CA LEU A 23 3.12 12.55 8.87
C LEU A 23 2.86 13.56 9.99
N SER A 24 2.65 14.83 9.64
CA SER A 24 2.33 15.88 10.62
C SER A 24 0.97 15.64 11.29
N GLN A 25 -0.05 15.19 10.55
CA GLN A 25 -1.35 14.81 11.12
C GLN A 25 -1.27 13.62 12.07
N ALA A 26 -0.33 12.70 11.84
CA ALA A 26 -0.05 11.57 12.72
C ALA A 26 0.82 11.97 13.95
N GLY A 27 1.27 13.22 14.02
CA GLY A 27 2.02 13.76 15.16
C GLY A 27 3.54 13.62 15.07
N HIS A 28 4.08 13.35 13.90
CA HIS A 28 5.53 13.18 13.69
C HIS A 28 6.22 14.49 13.31
N ASP A 29 7.43 14.69 13.84
CA ASP A 29 8.27 15.82 13.46
C ASP A 29 8.82 15.58 12.05
N CYS A 30 8.27 16.32 11.09
CA CYS A 30 8.57 16.16 9.67
C CYS A 30 8.91 17.49 9.02
N LEU A 31 10.02 17.52 8.27
CA LEU A 31 10.38 18.65 7.42
C LEU A 31 10.27 18.26 5.95
N VAL A 32 9.57 19.09 5.16
CA VAL A 32 9.50 18.96 3.70
C VAL A 32 10.36 20.06 3.08
N VAL A 33 11.31 19.67 2.24
CA VAL A 33 12.18 20.58 1.50
C VAL A 33 12.07 20.32 0.00
N ASP A 34 12.25 21.33 -0.84
CA ASP A 34 12.19 21.13 -2.28
C ASP A 34 13.39 20.34 -2.82
N ALA A 35 14.57 20.76 -2.38
CA ALA A 35 15.83 20.11 -2.68
C ALA A 35 16.79 20.28 -1.51
N VAL A 36 17.87 19.51 -1.57
CA VAL A 36 19.00 19.55 -0.64
C VAL A 36 20.28 19.59 -1.46
N ALA A 37 21.28 20.31 -0.96
CA ALA A 37 22.59 20.38 -1.60
C ALA A 37 23.38 19.09 -1.40
N GLU A 38 23.16 18.42 -0.27
CA GLU A 38 23.86 17.18 0.09
C GLU A 38 22.98 16.34 1.01
N VAL A 39 23.01 15.01 0.84
CA VAL A 39 22.55 14.05 1.84
C VAL A 39 23.59 12.96 2.00
N ARG A 40 23.95 12.69 3.25
CA ARG A 40 24.79 11.55 3.62
C ARG A 40 24.18 10.77 4.75
N LYS A 41 24.50 9.49 4.79
CA LYS A 41 24.11 8.62 5.89
C LYS A 41 25.33 8.33 6.76
N ASP A 42 25.24 8.72 8.03
CA ASP A 42 26.14 8.29 9.10
C ASP A 42 25.34 7.42 10.09
N LYS A 43 25.27 7.81 11.38
CA LYS A 43 24.32 7.22 12.35
C LYS A 43 22.88 7.66 12.07
N LEU A 44 22.71 8.92 11.68
CA LEU A 44 21.49 9.52 11.17
C LEU A 44 21.79 10.06 9.77
N PHE A 45 20.76 10.38 8.99
CA PHE A 45 20.94 11.17 7.79
C PHE A 45 21.29 12.59 8.17
N ARG A 46 22.35 13.09 7.56
CA ARG A 46 22.70 14.50 7.56
C ARG A 46 22.37 15.06 6.18
N ALA A 47 21.43 15.98 6.12
CA ALA A 47 21.10 16.73 4.93
C ALA A 47 21.49 18.20 5.10
N VAL A 48 21.91 18.84 4.01
CA VAL A 48 22.20 20.27 3.97
C VAL A 48 21.25 20.92 2.97
N ASP A 49 20.48 21.90 3.41
CA ASP A 49 19.60 22.65 2.53
C ASP A 49 20.41 23.63 1.63
N PRO A 50 19.79 24.26 0.62
CA PRO A 50 20.48 25.23 -0.24
C PRO A 50 21.04 26.46 0.50
N ASN A 51 20.58 26.76 1.72
CA ASN A 51 21.05 27.88 2.54
C ASN A 51 22.17 27.49 3.50
N GLY A 52 22.56 26.21 3.55
CA GLY A 52 23.61 25.68 4.44
C GLY A 52 23.11 25.26 5.82
N GLU A 53 21.79 25.20 6.05
CA GLU A 53 21.23 24.65 7.27
C GLU A 53 21.39 23.13 7.30
N VAL A 54 21.73 22.59 8.48
CA VAL A 54 21.93 21.16 8.67
C VAL A 54 20.69 20.55 9.29
N ILE A 55 20.12 19.56 8.59
CA ILE A 55 18.96 18.80 9.02
C ILE A 55 19.40 17.38 9.33
N MET A 56 19.01 16.88 10.50
CA MET A 56 19.27 15.52 10.94
C MET A 56 17.95 14.74 11.02
N ALA A 57 17.91 13.55 10.41
CA ALA A 57 16.74 12.66 10.51
C ALA A 57 17.17 11.19 10.46
N PRO A 58 16.50 10.28 11.19
CA PRO A 58 16.72 8.84 11.05
C PRO A 58 16.14 8.29 9.75
N THR A 59 15.13 8.96 9.18
CA THR A 59 14.43 8.55 7.97
C THR A 59 14.40 9.66 6.94
N VAL A 60 14.81 9.35 5.70
CA VAL A 60 14.69 10.24 4.54
C VAL A 60 13.72 9.65 3.53
N ILE A 61 12.85 10.48 2.98
CA ILE A 61 11.89 10.09 1.95
C ILE A 61 12.11 10.92 0.70
N ALA A 62 12.48 10.25 -0.39
CA ALA A 62 12.64 10.82 -1.70
C ALA A 62 11.28 10.91 -2.42
N ALA A 63 10.74 12.10 -2.55
CA ALA A 63 9.59 12.43 -3.41
C ALA A 63 10.02 13.07 -4.75
N SER A 64 11.32 13.27 -4.95
CA SER A 64 12.00 13.71 -6.15
C SER A 64 13.32 12.93 -6.31
N PRO A 65 14.03 13.04 -7.46
CA PRO A 65 15.34 12.42 -7.61
C PRO A 65 16.28 12.81 -6.47
N LEU A 66 16.94 11.82 -5.89
CA LEU A 66 17.77 11.96 -4.72
C LEU A 66 19.15 11.40 -5.02
N ASP A 67 20.18 12.21 -4.83
CA ASP A 67 21.57 11.80 -4.99
C ASP A 67 22.16 11.43 -3.62
N ILE A 68 22.00 10.16 -3.25
CA ILE A 68 22.69 9.56 -2.11
C ILE A 68 23.71 8.56 -2.66
N PRO A 69 25.01 8.74 -2.37
CA PRO A 69 26.04 7.81 -2.82
C PRO A 69 25.75 6.37 -2.39
N GLY A 70 25.90 5.45 -3.34
CA GLY A 70 25.79 4.02 -3.09
C GLY A 70 24.38 3.46 -3.12
N LEU A 71 23.34 4.21 -3.52
CA LEU A 71 22.01 3.62 -3.77
C LEU A 71 22.06 2.62 -4.93
N ASP A 72 21.51 1.42 -4.71
CA ASP A 72 21.32 0.44 -5.78
C ASP A 72 20.25 0.92 -6.77
N LEU A 73 20.41 0.53 -8.03
CA LEU A 73 19.42 0.76 -9.08
C LEU A 73 18.59 -0.50 -9.31
N ALA A 74 17.32 -0.29 -9.65
CA ALA A 74 16.43 -1.33 -10.10
C ALA A 74 16.91 -1.92 -11.43
N THR A 75 16.28 -3.01 -11.86
CA THR A 75 16.62 -3.72 -13.10
C THR A 75 16.52 -2.87 -14.37
N ASP A 76 15.81 -1.74 -14.31
CA ASP A 76 15.71 -0.78 -15.41
C ASP A 76 16.96 0.12 -15.55
N GLY A 77 17.88 0.08 -14.58
CA GLY A 77 19.10 0.89 -14.53
C GLY A 77 18.84 2.40 -14.39
N ARG A 78 17.62 2.81 -14.01
CA ARG A 78 17.21 4.22 -13.93
C ARG A 78 16.59 4.57 -12.59
N SER A 79 15.75 3.69 -12.07
CA SER A 79 15.03 3.91 -10.82
C SER A 79 15.82 3.34 -9.64
N PRO A 80 15.74 3.92 -8.44
CA PRO A 80 16.31 3.29 -7.24
C PRO A 80 15.69 1.91 -6.99
N ALA A 81 16.53 0.94 -6.61
CA ALA A 81 16.08 -0.36 -6.14
C ALA A 81 15.38 -0.20 -4.78
N ARG A 82 14.26 -0.89 -4.61
CA ARG A 82 13.45 -0.81 -3.39
C ARG A 82 12.82 -2.14 -3.01
N THR A 83 12.61 -2.32 -1.71
CA THR A 83 11.83 -3.40 -1.13
C THR A 83 10.33 -3.16 -1.33
N SER A 84 9.50 -4.14 -0.94
CA SER A 84 8.04 -4.00 -0.92
C SER A 84 7.54 -2.94 0.06
N GLU A 85 8.31 -2.64 1.11
CA GLU A 85 8.08 -1.53 2.03
C GLU A 85 8.44 -0.15 1.46
N ARG A 86 8.92 -0.10 0.20
CA ARG A 86 9.44 1.09 -0.49
C ARG A 86 10.75 1.65 0.07
N GLU A 87 11.41 0.90 0.94
CA GLU A 87 12.75 1.23 1.43
C GLU A 87 13.80 0.90 0.37
N SER A 88 14.90 1.63 0.33
CA SER A 88 16.09 1.25 -0.43
C SER A 88 16.53 -0.16 -0.04
N THR A 89 16.98 -0.95 -1.03
CA THR A 89 17.46 -2.31 -0.80
C THR A 89 18.80 -2.36 -0.07
N ASN A 90 19.59 -1.28 -0.08
CA ASN A 90 20.96 -1.28 0.42
C ASN A 90 21.33 -0.10 1.31
N VAL A 91 20.50 0.96 1.38
CA VAL A 91 20.67 2.08 2.30
C VAL A 91 19.45 2.19 3.22
N PRO A 92 19.47 1.55 4.41
CA PRO A 92 18.31 1.54 5.32
C PRO A 92 17.86 2.95 5.72
N GLY A 93 16.57 3.16 5.95
CA GLY A 93 15.99 4.45 6.31
C GLY A 93 15.80 5.42 5.13
N VAL A 94 16.15 5.04 3.90
CA VAL A 94 15.79 5.80 2.68
C VAL A 94 14.53 5.17 2.07
N TYR A 95 13.47 5.97 1.88
CA TYR A 95 12.23 5.53 1.25
C TYR A 95 11.93 6.34 -0.01
N PHE A 96 11.14 5.76 -0.91
CA PHE A 96 10.78 6.40 -2.19
C PHE A 96 9.26 6.56 -2.36
N ALA A 97 8.82 7.80 -2.60
CA ALA A 97 7.44 8.19 -2.83
C ALA A 97 7.25 8.78 -4.24
N GLY A 98 6.89 7.96 -5.23
CA GLY A 98 6.87 8.39 -6.64
C GLY A 98 5.61 9.16 -7.08
N THR A 99 4.43 8.82 -6.56
CA THR A 99 3.15 9.44 -7.01
C THR A 99 2.23 9.72 -5.83
N LEU A 100 1.27 10.65 -6.00
CA LEU A 100 0.23 10.94 -5.00
C LEU A 100 -0.50 9.68 -4.49
N THR A 101 -0.69 8.69 -5.37
CA THR A 101 -1.33 7.42 -5.01
C THR A 101 -0.46 6.52 -4.14
N GLN A 102 0.87 6.67 -4.18
CA GLN A 102 1.80 5.89 -3.35
C GLN A 102 2.02 6.49 -1.97
N VAL A 103 1.84 7.81 -1.83
CA VAL A 103 2.09 8.53 -0.59
C VAL A 103 1.28 8.00 0.59
N ARG A 104 -0.01 7.68 0.39
CA ARG A 104 -0.86 7.18 1.48
C ARG A 104 -0.44 5.78 1.94
N ALA A 105 -0.14 4.90 0.99
CA ALA A 105 0.33 3.55 1.31
C ALA A 105 1.69 3.60 2.00
N LEU A 106 2.63 4.45 1.53
CA LEU A 106 3.92 4.63 2.19
C LEU A 106 3.76 5.14 3.62
N HIS A 107 2.93 6.16 3.84
CA HIS A 107 2.61 6.64 5.19
C HIS A 107 2.14 5.48 6.09
N ARG A 108 1.15 4.68 5.64
CA ARG A 108 0.66 3.52 6.40
C ARG A 108 1.73 2.46 6.68
N ILE A 109 2.64 2.23 5.74
CA ILE A 109 3.79 1.32 5.93
C ILE A 109 4.70 1.86 7.03
N LEU A 110 5.04 3.15 7.01
CA LEU A 110 5.89 3.77 8.03
C LEU A 110 5.23 3.75 9.41
N GLU A 111 3.94 4.09 9.49
CA GLU A 111 3.15 4.01 10.73
C GLU A 111 3.17 2.60 11.32
N ARG A 112 2.98 1.58 10.48
CA ARG A 112 3.02 0.19 10.94
C ARG A 112 4.42 -0.25 11.36
N LYS A 113 5.44 0.08 10.57
CA LYS A 113 6.82 -0.36 10.76
C LYS A 113 7.47 0.28 11.99
N TYR A 114 7.31 1.59 12.16
CA TYR A 114 8.01 2.34 13.21
C TYR A 114 7.16 2.59 14.44
N HIS A 115 5.83 2.63 14.29
CA HIS A 115 4.91 3.05 15.36
C HIS A 115 3.88 1.98 15.75
N GLY A 116 3.90 0.81 15.10
CA GLY A 116 3.03 -0.31 15.43
C GLY A 116 1.53 -0.06 15.15
N VAL A 117 1.21 0.93 14.34
CA VAL A 117 -0.17 1.25 13.97
C VAL A 117 -0.67 0.26 12.92
N ASP A 118 -1.79 -0.38 13.18
CA ASP A 118 -2.40 -1.32 12.24
C ASP A 118 -2.88 -0.64 10.95
N TRP A 119 -2.97 -1.42 9.87
CA TRP A 119 -3.54 -0.91 8.62
C TRP A 119 -5.02 -0.57 8.82
N PRO A 120 -5.47 0.65 8.45
CA PRO A 120 -6.87 1.05 8.61
C PRO A 120 -7.81 0.10 7.87
N ASN A 121 -8.89 -0.30 8.53
CA ASN A 121 -9.90 -1.18 7.95
C ASN A 121 -11.31 -0.83 8.40
N THR A 122 -12.30 -1.26 7.62
CA THR A 122 -13.71 -1.27 7.99
C THR A 122 -14.16 -2.71 8.25
N CYS A 123 -15.09 -2.89 9.18
CA CYS A 123 -15.62 -4.21 9.52
C CYS A 123 -17.01 -4.40 8.91
N HIS A 124 -17.22 -5.56 8.28
CA HIS A 124 -18.48 -5.95 7.67
C HIS A 124 -18.91 -7.35 8.16
N GLN A 125 -20.16 -7.72 7.94
CA GLN A 125 -20.58 -9.10 8.12
C GLN A 125 -19.92 -9.97 7.04
N ALA A 126 -19.45 -11.16 7.42
CA ALA A 126 -18.98 -12.19 6.49
C ALA A 126 -20.17 -12.88 5.81
N ASP A 127 -21.01 -12.07 5.15
CA ASP A 127 -22.15 -12.51 4.36
C ASP A 127 -21.82 -12.29 2.87
N PRO A 128 -22.08 -13.28 2.00
CA PRO A 128 -21.76 -13.19 0.58
C PRO A 128 -22.37 -11.98 -0.12
N THR A 129 -23.60 -11.60 0.24
CA THR A 129 -24.28 -10.44 -0.36
C THR A 129 -23.64 -9.15 0.10
N VAL A 130 -23.33 -9.04 1.40
CA VAL A 130 -22.65 -7.88 1.96
C VAL A 130 -21.28 -7.67 1.32
N LEU A 131 -20.47 -8.73 1.19
CA LEU A 131 -19.14 -8.64 0.57
C LEU A 131 -19.22 -8.28 -0.92
N THR A 132 -20.22 -8.81 -1.64
CA THR A 132 -20.50 -8.39 -3.01
C THR A 132 -20.75 -6.89 -3.08
N GLU A 133 -21.64 -6.34 -2.25
CA GLU A 133 -21.94 -4.91 -2.27
C GLU A 133 -20.74 -4.04 -1.87
N VAL A 134 -19.87 -4.50 -0.95
CA VAL A 134 -18.60 -3.83 -0.65
C VAL A 134 -17.71 -3.75 -1.90
N VAL A 135 -17.55 -4.85 -2.63
CA VAL A 135 -16.72 -4.90 -3.85
C VAL A 135 -17.32 -4.07 -4.99
N LEU A 136 -18.65 -4.00 -5.09
CA LEU A 136 -19.36 -3.25 -6.14
C LEU A 136 -19.46 -1.74 -5.83
N GLY A 137 -19.57 -1.38 -4.55
CA GLY A 137 -19.61 0.02 -4.11
C GLY A 137 -18.25 0.71 -4.16
N ARG A 138 -17.16 -0.04 -4.31
CA ARG A 138 -15.81 0.51 -4.43
C ARG A 138 -15.67 1.31 -5.74
N GLY A 139 -15.00 2.47 -5.66
CA GLY A 139 -14.68 3.26 -6.85
C GLY A 139 -13.61 2.60 -7.73
N SER A 140 -13.70 2.77 -9.05
CA SER A 140 -12.83 2.18 -10.09
C SER A 140 -11.40 2.78 -10.19
N PHE A 141 -10.91 3.40 -9.11
CA PHE A 141 -9.69 4.23 -9.14
C PHE A 141 -8.41 3.51 -8.71
N LEU A 142 -8.49 2.24 -8.30
CA LEU A 142 -7.31 1.47 -7.93
C LEU A 142 -6.34 1.37 -9.11
N ARG A 143 -5.06 1.61 -8.83
CA ARG A 143 -3.97 1.33 -9.78
C ARG A 143 -3.55 -0.14 -9.63
N ARG A 144 -3.04 -0.74 -10.71
CA ARG A 144 -2.59 -2.15 -10.74
C ARG A 144 -1.61 -2.56 -9.63
N GLN A 145 -0.87 -1.62 -9.09
CA GLN A 145 0.11 -1.86 -8.03
C GLN A 145 -0.51 -1.99 -6.63
N PHE A 146 -1.82 -1.76 -6.47
CA PHE A 146 -2.53 -1.87 -5.21
C PHE A 146 -3.68 -2.88 -5.30
N ALA A 147 -4.02 -3.44 -4.15
CA ALA A 147 -5.18 -4.28 -3.92
C ALA A 147 -5.99 -3.73 -2.73
N ASP A 148 -7.30 -3.89 -2.81
CA ASP A 148 -8.10 -3.94 -1.60
C ASP A 148 -8.14 -5.40 -1.12
N VAL A 149 -8.27 -5.60 0.19
CA VAL A 149 -8.17 -6.93 0.81
C VAL A 149 -9.34 -7.15 1.75
N ILE A 150 -10.00 -8.29 1.62
CA ILE A 150 -11.01 -8.77 2.58
C ILE A 150 -10.39 -9.91 3.38
N VAL A 151 -10.39 -9.78 4.70
CA VAL A 151 -9.94 -10.83 5.61
C VAL A 151 -11.15 -11.37 6.39
N PRO A 152 -11.67 -12.55 6.05
CA PRO A 152 -12.74 -13.18 6.81
C PRO A 152 -12.24 -13.69 8.18
N ALA A 153 -13.03 -13.47 9.22
CA ALA A 153 -12.79 -13.90 10.59
C ALA A 153 -14.12 -14.35 11.24
N GLY A 154 -14.48 -15.62 11.04
CA GLY A 154 -15.74 -16.17 11.53
C GLY A 154 -16.94 -15.51 10.87
N ARG A 155 -17.73 -14.74 11.64
CA ARG A 155 -18.92 -14.03 11.15
C ARG A 155 -18.65 -12.61 10.65
N LEU A 156 -17.42 -12.12 10.82
CA LEU A 156 -17.02 -10.77 10.42
C LEU A 156 -15.95 -10.85 9.33
N ALA A 157 -15.80 -9.76 8.59
CA ALA A 157 -14.75 -9.59 7.62
C ALA A 157 -14.20 -8.16 7.69
N SER A 158 -12.87 -8.04 7.80
CA SER A 158 -12.19 -6.75 7.73
C SER A 158 -11.86 -6.42 6.28
N TYR A 159 -12.19 -5.21 5.87
CA TYR A 159 -11.90 -4.67 4.54
C TYR A 159 -10.81 -3.62 4.64
N TYR A 160 -9.70 -3.85 3.92
CA TYR A 160 -8.54 -2.98 3.89
C TYR A 160 -8.39 -2.39 2.50
N GLU A 161 -8.14 -1.09 2.43
CA GLU A 161 -7.99 -0.39 1.16
C GLU A 161 -6.52 -0.10 0.81
N GLU A 162 -6.24 -0.08 -0.50
CA GLU A 162 -5.02 0.47 -1.10
C GLU A 162 -3.71 -0.17 -0.59
N ILE A 163 -3.70 -1.47 -0.35
CA ILE A 163 -2.49 -2.20 0.05
C ILE A 163 -1.60 -2.45 -1.18
N PRO A 164 -0.30 -2.11 -1.16
CA PRO A 164 0.59 -2.49 -2.25
C PRO A 164 0.65 -4.02 -2.41
N VAL A 165 0.51 -4.50 -3.64
CA VAL A 165 0.45 -5.96 -3.92
C VAL A 165 1.75 -6.67 -3.52
N ASP A 166 2.89 -6.04 -3.78
CA ASP A 166 4.21 -6.51 -3.35
C ASP A 166 4.32 -6.58 -1.83
N TYR A 167 3.86 -5.54 -1.12
CA TYR A 167 3.83 -5.52 0.34
C TYR A 167 2.96 -6.64 0.92
N LEU A 168 1.78 -6.88 0.35
CA LEU A 168 0.87 -7.94 0.78
C LEU A 168 1.49 -9.34 0.67
N HIS A 169 2.27 -9.61 -0.36
CA HIS A 169 2.93 -10.90 -0.54
C HIS A 169 4.00 -11.16 0.53
N ASP A 170 4.76 -10.13 0.90
CA ASP A 170 5.85 -10.26 1.87
C ASP A 170 5.36 -10.19 3.33
N HIS A 171 4.24 -9.51 3.59
CA HIS A 171 3.75 -9.19 4.94
C HIS A 171 2.31 -9.65 5.19
N ALA A 172 1.93 -10.80 4.62
CA ALA A 172 0.57 -11.35 4.62
C ALA A 172 -0.29 -10.90 5.82
N LEU A 173 -1.44 -10.27 5.53
CA LEU A 173 -2.32 -9.75 6.59
C LEU A 173 -2.97 -10.86 7.40
N ALA A 174 -3.22 -12.00 6.77
CA ALA A 174 -3.84 -13.18 7.35
C ALA A 174 -3.49 -14.41 6.53
N ASP A 175 -3.74 -15.59 7.11
CA ASP A 175 -3.67 -16.85 6.38
C ASP A 175 -4.72 -16.87 5.25
N ASP A 176 -5.98 -16.54 5.55
CA ASP A 176 -7.10 -16.59 4.62
C ASP A 176 -7.54 -15.17 4.26
N TYR A 177 -7.50 -14.82 2.96
CA TYR A 177 -7.87 -13.48 2.50
C TYR A 177 -8.29 -13.47 1.04
N PHE A 178 -9.10 -12.48 0.68
CA PHE A 178 -9.42 -12.15 -0.70
C PHE A 178 -8.69 -10.88 -1.10
N THR A 179 -8.13 -10.86 -2.30
CA THR A 179 -7.62 -9.62 -2.93
C THR A 179 -8.57 -9.16 -4.01
N ILE A 180 -8.72 -7.86 -4.15
CA ILE A 180 -9.49 -7.22 -5.20
C ILE A 180 -8.51 -6.33 -5.96
N THR A 181 -8.21 -6.71 -7.19
CA THR A 181 -7.22 -6.02 -8.02
C THR A 181 -7.82 -5.60 -9.35
N PRO A 182 -7.41 -4.44 -9.90
CA PRO A 182 -7.76 -4.10 -11.27
C PRO A 182 -6.86 -4.89 -12.23
N ASN A 183 -7.46 -5.73 -13.08
CA ASN A 183 -6.80 -6.26 -14.26
C ASN A 183 -7.17 -5.41 -15.48
N ARG A 184 -6.31 -4.44 -15.80
CA ARG A 184 -6.49 -3.58 -16.99
C ARG A 184 -5.94 -4.18 -18.28
N GLU A 185 -6.34 -5.39 -18.64
CA GLU A 185 -6.77 -5.62 -20.03
C GLU A 185 -6.72 -4.41 -20.98
N PRO A 186 -5.76 -4.22 -21.92
CA PRO A 186 -5.83 -3.07 -22.83
C PRO A 186 -7.17 -2.96 -23.55
N ALA A 187 -7.87 -4.09 -23.73
CA ALA A 187 -9.17 -4.18 -24.39
C ALA A 187 -10.39 -4.29 -23.44
N SER A 188 -10.21 -4.56 -22.14
CA SER A 188 -11.34 -4.79 -21.22
C SER A 188 -10.87 -4.63 -19.76
N PRO A 189 -11.13 -3.48 -19.11
CA PRO A 189 -10.83 -3.34 -17.69
C PRO A 189 -11.74 -4.30 -16.89
N ARG A 190 -11.11 -5.11 -16.04
CA ARG A 190 -11.78 -6.09 -15.19
C ARG A 190 -11.31 -5.93 -13.77
N THR A 191 -12.23 -6.05 -12.82
CA THR A 191 -11.89 -6.39 -11.46
C THR A 191 -11.62 -7.88 -11.37
N VAL A 192 -10.55 -8.27 -10.69
CA VAL A 192 -10.30 -9.68 -10.36
C VAL A 192 -10.30 -9.81 -8.85
N ILE A 193 -11.21 -10.64 -8.35
CA ILE A 193 -11.22 -11.09 -6.97
C ILE A 193 -10.46 -12.41 -6.91
N ARG A 194 -9.51 -12.55 -6.00
CA ARG A 194 -8.75 -13.80 -5.81
C ARG A 194 -8.81 -14.21 -4.35
N HIS A 195 -9.08 -15.47 -4.09
CA HIS A 195 -9.06 -16.07 -2.76
C HIS A 195 -7.71 -16.76 -2.53
N PHE A 196 -7.04 -16.40 -1.45
CA PHE A 196 -5.75 -16.95 -1.06
C PHE A 196 -5.84 -17.60 0.31
N PHE A 197 -5.06 -18.67 0.48
CA PHE A 197 -4.78 -19.26 1.78
C PHE A 197 -3.28 -19.52 1.92
N ARG A 198 -2.64 -18.92 2.93
CA ARG A 198 -1.19 -18.98 3.16
C ARG A 198 -0.40 -18.68 1.88
N ALA A 199 -0.75 -17.56 1.25
CA ALA A 199 -0.23 -17.10 -0.04
C ALA A 199 -0.47 -18.05 -1.25
N THR A 200 -1.19 -19.16 -1.07
CA THR A 200 -1.58 -20.05 -2.17
C THR A 200 -2.92 -19.60 -2.76
N LEU A 201 -2.96 -19.39 -4.08
CA LEU A 201 -4.20 -19.06 -4.78
C LEU A 201 -5.13 -20.27 -4.78
N LEU A 202 -6.32 -20.10 -4.20
CA LEU A 202 -7.36 -21.15 -4.16
C LEU A 202 -8.37 -21.00 -5.30
N ALA A 203 -8.76 -19.76 -5.62
CA ALA A 203 -9.72 -19.47 -6.70
C ALA A 203 -9.63 -18.00 -7.14
N ASP A 204 -10.09 -17.71 -8.35
CA ASP A 204 -10.28 -16.36 -8.84
C ASP A 204 -11.65 -16.15 -9.50
N HIS A 205 -12.09 -14.90 -9.50
CA HIS A 205 -13.33 -14.45 -10.09
C HIS A 205 -13.09 -13.17 -10.90
N ASN A 206 -13.47 -13.21 -12.18
CA ASN A 206 -13.31 -12.10 -13.11
C ASN A 206 -14.62 -11.30 -13.21
N ALA A 207 -14.67 -10.16 -12.53
CA ALA A 207 -15.78 -9.20 -12.62
C ALA A 207 -15.48 -8.13 -13.67
N VAL A 208 -16.19 -8.14 -14.81
CA VAL A 208 -15.98 -7.16 -15.89
C VAL A 208 -16.54 -5.79 -15.49
N GLU A 209 -15.74 -4.73 -15.64
CA GLU A 209 -15.95 -3.40 -15.06
C GLU A 209 -16.98 -2.53 -15.80
N ASN A 210 -17.27 -2.83 -17.07
CA ASN A 210 -18.32 -2.11 -17.81
C ASN A 210 -19.71 -2.54 -17.30
N ASP A 211 -20.29 -1.64 -16.48
CA ASP A 211 -21.65 -1.61 -15.94
C ASP A 211 -22.02 -2.66 -14.87
N LEU A 212 -21.21 -2.70 -13.80
CA LEU A 212 -21.45 -3.51 -12.60
C LEU A 212 -22.71 -3.10 -11.80
N THR A 213 -23.38 -2.01 -12.17
CA THR A 213 -24.63 -1.54 -11.55
C THR A 213 -25.89 -2.10 -12.22
N SER A 214 -25.83 -2.57 -13.48
CA SER A 214 -27.00 -3.03 -14.24
C SER A 214 -27.08 -4.56 -14.48
N ASP A 215 -25.97 -5.29 -14.37
CA ASP A 215 -25.94 -6.73 -14.67
C ASP A 215 -26.21 -7.61 -13.44
N ALA A 216 -27.49 -7.92 -13.20
CA ALA A 216 -27.94 -8.80 -12.11
C ALA A 216 -27.28 -10.21 -12.13
N VAL A 217 -26.86 -10.68 -13.31
CA VAL A 217 -26.18 -11.97 -13.45
C VAL A 217 -24.77 -11.89 -12.89
N ARG A 218 -24.04 -10.80 -13.15
CA ARG A 218 -22.69 -10.60 -12.60
C ARG A 218 -22.70 -10.48 -11.08
N ARG A 219 -23.62 -9.68 -10.53
CA ARG A 219 -23.82 -9.57 -9.08
C ARG A 219 -24.06 -10.95 -8.47
N ARG A 220 -24.98 -11.73 -9.06
CA ARG A 220 -25.29 -13.09 -8.59
C ARG A 220 -24.05 -14.00 -8.58
N ARG A 221 -23.27 -14.02 -9.68
CA ARG A 221 -22.07 -14.87 -9.76
C ARG A 221 -21.00 -14.50 -8.75
N LEU A 222 -20.84 -13.21 -8.44
CA LEU A 222 -19.90 -12.77 -7.40
C LEU A 222 -20.40 -13.19 -6.01
N THR A 223 -21.70 -13.06 -5.73
CA THR A 223 -22.30 -13.54 -4.49
C THR A 223 -22.15 -15.06 -4.34
N GLU A 224 -22.39 -15.83 -5.41
CA GLU A 224 -22.19 -17.29 -5.41
C GLU A 224 -20.72 -17.65 -5.13
N PHE A 225 -19.77 -16.92 -5.73
CA PHE A 225 -18.34 -17.09 -5.46
C PHE A 225 -18.01 -16.88 -3.98
N PHE A 226 -18.48 -15.78 -3.36
CA PHE A 226 -18.26 -15.55 -1.94
C PHE A 226 -18.94 -16.61 -1.07
N ALA A 227 -20.15 -17.06 -1.40
CA ALA A 227 -20.85 -18.09 -0.65
C ALA A 227 -20.07 -19.40 -0.62
N GLU A 228 -19.55 -19.83 -1.77
CA GLU A 228 -18.74 -21.04 -1.89
C GLU A 228 -17.43 -20.92 -1.10
N ARG A 229 -16.73 -19.80 -1.24
CA ARG A 229 -15.41 -19.59 -0.63
C ARG A 229 -15.48 -19.41 0.89
N LEU A 230 -16.43 -18.63 1.41
CA LEU A 230 -16.60 -18.47 2.85
C LEU A 230 -16.97 -19.78 3.55
N LEU A 231 -17.77 -20.65 2.90
CA LEU A 231 -18.05 -21.98 3.43
C LEU A 231 -16.77 -22.81 3.57
N GLN A 232 -15.87 -22.75 2.57
CA GLN A 232 -14.58 -23.44 2.62
C GLN A 232 -13.67 -22.89 3.72
N THR A 233 -13.63 -21.58 3.92
CA THR A 233 -12.91 -20.95 5.05
C THR A 233 -13.38 -21.53 6.39
N ILE A 234 -14.69 -21.63 6.61
CA ILE A 234 -15.27 -22.20 7.84
C ILE A 234 -14.89 -23.66 8.03
N LEU A 235 -15.01 -24.48 6.97
CA LEU A 235 -14.67 -25.91 7.03
C LEU A 235 -13.17 -26.14 7.31
N THR A 236 -12.31 -25.30 6.72
CA THR A 236 -10.85 -25.37 6.91
C THR A 236 -10.45 -24.91 8.31
N ALA A 237 -11.17 -23.95 8.89
CA ALA A 237 -10.98 -23.51 10.27
C ALA A 237 -11.45 -24.55 11.30
N ALA A 238 -12.53 -25.30 11.01
CA ALA A 238 -13.09 -26.32 11.89
C ALA A 238 -12.30 -27.65 11.92
N THR A 239 -11.37 -27.85 10.98
CA THR A 239 -10.51 -29.04 10.87
C THR A 239 -9.11 -28.84 11.46
N ARG A 240 -8.87 -27.67 12.06
CA ARG A 240 -7.66 -27.32 12.82
C ARG A 240 -7.93 -27.46 14.32
#